data_AF-A0A5B0SDW9-F1
#
_entry.id   AF-A0A5B0SDW9-F1
#
_cell.length_a   1.000
_cell.length_b   1.000
_cell.length_c   1.000
_cell.angle_alpha   90.00
_cell.angle_beta   90.00
_cell.angle_gamma   90.00
#
_symmetry.space_group_name_H-M   'P 1'
#
loop_
_entity.id
_entity.type
_entity.pdbx_description
1 polymer ?
#
loop_
_entity_poly.entity_id
_entity_poly.type
_entity_poly.pdbx_seq_one_letter_code
_entity_poly.pdbx_strand_id
1 'polypeptide(L)'
;MIMDSSTISEETKGLIVKALEGLANESWKTHDGEFPTFPEETFLSHTIDTGKARLIKLQTISLPALRQQLLGLIESFDLRTLDKDHKPKYPDVLEITHQLGPTLNLIDTSTESLSPAIGSEAMELLSKVDHDYGIVKRYRCVELRVRFHVLMTHNLRNLFGSYWEFVQKWNFVGPASSDSDHDLDMIRLRDSIIELTDESCQVIDDDIIKWSKRSDFAILQKTWQEQADDFSDTLNFMAQQIDYNVNFKKKPKEGAPRNNPRENIWGGYNGFDAPEDQAETDSEDDGSLPEFNLLNLELIPSIRSTIPLLKLGRIFFTKLLDTPKGKPPFSLSDRLSSYELEELKTTTISFRICIMQILHAIYEADDLAGLNSQRVDIMPLFDQGPPRALDKSLTLLAFFLVPKPSQLDLPLPENPFKEWFCEFRFTFSTALQQLRENLFTSDSERTYSPDEMF
;
A
#
# COMPACT_ATOMS: atom_id res chain seq x y z
N MET A 1 -28.28 37.07 37.73
CA MET A 1 -27.31 35.97 37.92
C MET A 1 -26.47 35.91 36.67
N ILE A 2 -25.26 36.45 36.74
CA ILE A 2 -24.26 36.38 35.68
C ILE A 2 -23.50 35.09 35.97
N MET A 3 -23.69 34.04 35.15
CA MET A 3 -22.84 32.85 35.23
C MET A 3 -21.42 33.28 34.90
N ASP A 4 -20.48 32.87 35.76
CA ASP A 4 -19.08 33.25 35.67
C ASP A 4 -18.44 32.62 34.42
N SER A 5 -17.62 33.38 33.71
CA SER A 5 -16.95 32.95 32.46
C SER A 5 -16.09 31.69 32.66
N SER A 6 -15.65 31.45 33.89
CA SER A 6 -14.88 30.28 34.32
C SER A 6 -15.73 29.00 34.33
N THR A 7 -16.98 29.08 34.79
CA THR A 7 -17.90 27.94 34.89
C THR A 7 -18.40 27.50 33.52
N ILE A 8 -18.63 28.47 32.62
CA ILE A 8 -19.02 28.22 31.22
C ILE A 8 -17.90 27.49 30.46
N SER A 9 -16.64 27.78 30.78
CA SER A 9 -15.47 27.11 30.17
C SER A 9 -15.38 25.63 30.57
N GLU A 10 -15.60 25.29 31.85
CA GLU A 10 -15.52 23.90 32.34
C GLU A 10 -16.67 23.01 31.82
N GLU A 11 -17.90 23.53 31.76
CA GLU A 11 -19.01 22.79 31.14
C GLU A 11 -18.77 22.54 29.65
N THR A 12 -18.26 23.55 28.93
CA THR A 12 -17.93 23.44 27.50
C THR A 12 -16.83 22.40 27.27
N LYS A 13 -15.80 22.38 28.11
CA LYS A 13 -14.74 21.36 28.06
C LYS A 13 -15.28 19.95 28.31
N GLY A 14 -16.15 19.76 29.30
CA GLY A 14 -16.79 18.47 29.56
C GLY A 14 -17.59 17.94 28.36
N LEU A 15 -18.25 18.83 27.61
CA LEU A 15 -18.93 18.48 26.37
C LEU A 15 -17.96 18.10 25.25
N ILE A 16 -16.85 18.83 25.09
CA ILE A 16 -15.80 18.52 24.10
C ILE A 16 -15.20 17.14 24.37
N VAL A 17 -14.84 16.89 25.63
CA VAL A 17 -14.36 15.60 26.13
C VAL A 17 -15.34 14.52 25.67
N LYS A 18 -16.61 14.59 26.08
CA LYS A 18 -17.61 13.57 25.72
C LYS A 18 -17.81 13.41 24.21
N ALA A 19 -17.72 14.49 23.43
CA ALA A 19 -17.83 14.43 21.98
C ALA A 19 -16.66 13.68 21.34
N LEU A 20 -15.42 13.96 21.78
CA LEU A 20 -14.20 13.29 21.28
C LEU A 20 -14.16 11.81 21.68
N GLU A 21 -14.55 11.46 22.90
CA GLU A 21 -14.72 10.05 23.31
C GLU A 21 -15.78 9.35 22.46
N GLY A 22 -16.90 10.02 22.19
CA GLY A 22 -17.94 9.52 21.32
C GLY A 22 -17.41 9.19 19.91
N LEU A 23 -16.60 10.08 19.33
CA LEU A 23 -15.97 9.89 18.02
C LEU A 23 -14.87 8.81 18.05
N ALA A 24 -14.09 8.71 19.12
CA ALA A 24 -13.04 7.70 19.26
C ALA A 24 -13.61 6.29 19.46
N ASN A 25 -14.73 6.18 20.18
CA ASN A 25 -15.41 4.93 20.49
C ASN A 25 -16.57 4.61 19.54
N GLU A 26 -16.86 5.46 18.55
CA GLU A 26 -17.90 5.19 17.58
C GLU A 26 -17.56 3.88 16.88
N SER A 27 -18.49 2.91 16.93
CA SER A 27 -18.34 1.66 16.19
C SER A 27 -18.60 1.97 14.72
N TRP A 28 -17.55 2.42 14.03
CA TRP A 28 -17.54 2.59 12.59
C TRP A 28 -17.79 1.21 11.98
N LYS A 29 -19.06 0.93 11.64
CA LYS A 29 -19.59 -0.41 11.39
C LYS A 29 -18.63 -1.26 10.55
N THR A 30 -17.97 -2.22 11.19
CA THR A 30 -17.42 -3.39 10.52
C THR A 30 -18.63 -4.26 10.17
N HIS A 31 -19.06 -4.21 8.91
CA HIS A 31 -20.18 -5.04 8.48
C HIS A 31 -19.71 -6.49 8.37
N ASP A 32 -19.82 -7.25 9.47
CA ASP A 32 -19.70 -8.72 9.51
C ASP A 32 -21.02 -9.40 9.14
N GLY A 33 -21.80 -8.80 8.22
CA GLY A 33 -23.15 -9.23 7.86
C GLY A 33 -23.24 -9.78 6.43
N GLU A 34 -24.23 -10.64 6.19
CA GLU A 34 -24.54 -11.18 4.86
C GLU A 34 -24.60 -10.07 3.81
N PHE A 35 -23.67 -10.13 2.85
CA PHE A 35 -23.58 -9.15 1.78
C PHE A 35 -24.79 -9.27 0.86
N PRO A 36 -25.44 -8.15 0.48
CA PRO A 36 -26.51 -8.18 -0.51
C PRO A 36 -25.97 -8.84 -1.78
N THR A 37 -26.62 -9.92 -2.22
CA THR A 37 -26.27 -10.55 -3.49
C THR A 37 -26.58 -9.54 -4.59
N PHE A 38 -25.57 -9.12 -5.32
CA PHE A 38 -25.79 -8.25 -6.45
C PHE A 38 -26.03 -9.09 -7.68
N PRO A 39 -27.23 -9.04 -8.28
CA PRO A 39 -27.44 -9.69 -9.55
C PRO A 39 -26.44 -9.11 -10.57
N GLU A 40 -25.92 -9.97 -11.45
CA GLU A 40 -25.07 -9.60 -12.59
C GLU A 40 -25.87 -8.83 -13.67
N GLU A 41 -26.96 -8.18 -13.27
CA GLU A 41 -27.83 -7.39 -14.12
C GLU A 41 -27.22 -6.01 -14.34
N THR A 42 -27.32 -5.55 -15.58
CA THR A 42 -26.98 -4.17 -15.92
C THR A 42 -27.94 -3.22 -15.20
N PHE A 43 -27.40 -2.34 -14.37
CA PHE A 43 -28.13 -1.28 -13.71
C PHE A 43 -28.74 -0.34 -14.75
N LEU A 44 -29.93 0.16 -14.41
CA LEU A 44 -30.58 1.21 -15.17
C LEU A 44 -29.74 2.49 -15.14
N SER A 45 -29.75 3.26 -16.22
CA SER A 45 -28.94 4.49 -16.37
C SER A 45 -29.10 5.46 -15.18
N HIS A 46 -30.32 5.62 -14.65
CA HIS A 46 -30.58 6.52 -13.54
C HIS A 46 -29.85 6.12 -12.23
N THR A 47 -29.64 4.82 -12.01
CA THR A 47 -28.87 4.31 -10.87
C THR A 47 -27.40 4.69 -11.00
N ILE A 48 -26.85 4.56 -12.20
CA ILE A 48 -25.47 4.95 -12.54
C ILE A 48 -25.30 6.47 -12.34
N ASP A 49 -26.22 7.27 -12.85
CA ASP A 49 -26.17 8.74 -12.75
C ASP A 49 -26.29 9.21 -11.30
N THR A 50 -27.15 8.56 -10.50
CA THR A 50 -27.25 8.81 -9.05
C THR A 50 -25.95 8.47 -8.33
N GLY A 51 -25.31 7.35 -8.67
CA GLY A 51 -24.01 6.98 -8.14
C GLY A 51 -22.93 8.02 -8.50
N LYS A 52 -22.87 8.44 -9.76
CA LYS A 52 -21.92 9.46 -10.22
C LYS A 52 -22.10 10.78 -9.47
N ALA A 53 -23.33 11.27 -9.34
CA ALA A 53 -23.63 12.49 -8.60
C ALA A 53 -23.19 12.38 -7.13
N ARG A 54 -23.41 11.22 -6.50
CA ARG A 54 -22.99 10.97 -5.12
C ARG A 54 -21.46 10.95 -4.97
N LEU A 55 -20.75 10.28 -5.88
CA LEU A 55 -19.30 10.27 -5.88
C LEU A 55 -18.71 11.67 -6.09
N ILE A 56 -19.28 12.46 -7.01
CA ILE A 56 -18.88 13.86 -7.20
C ILE A 56 -19.08 14.68 -5.91
N LYS A 57 -20.22 14.51 -5.22
CA LYS A 57 -20.48 15.18 -3.95
C LYS A 57 -19.47 14.78 -2.87
N LEU A 58 -19.11 13.49 -2.77
CA LEU A 58 -18.07 13.03 -1.86
C LEU A 58 -16.73 13.73 -2.15
N GLN A 59 -16.31 13.75 -3.43
CA GLN A 59 -15.03 14.31 -3.88
C GLN A 59 -14.92 15.83 -3.72
N THR A 60 -16.03 16.56 -3.82
CA THR A 60 -16.02 18.03 -3.94
C THR A 60 -16.57 18.75 -2.73
N ILE A 61 -17.35 18.07 -1.90
CA ILE A 61 -18.05 18.69 -0.76
C ILE A 61 -17.71 17.94 0.53
N SER A 62 -18.07 16.66 0.65
CA SER A 62 -18.01 15.96 1.95
C SER A 62 -16.57 15.73 2.43
N LEU A 63 -15.68 15.21 1.58
CA LEU A 63 -14.29 14.94 1.96
C LEU A 63 -13.49 16.25 2.19
N PRO A 64 -13.61 17.29 1.35
CA PRO A 64 -13.02 18.59 1.67
C PRO A 64 -13.55 19.21 2.96
N ALA A 65 -14.84 19.06 3.27
CA ALA A 65 -15.41 19.55 4.52
C ALA A 65 -14.80 18.84 5.74
N LEU A 66 -14.67 17.51 5.70
CA LEU A 66 -13.98 16.74 6.74
C LEU A 66 -12.55 17.23 6.94
N ARG A 67 -11.78 17.37 5.86
CA ARG A 67 -10.41 17.90 5.89
C ARG A 67 -10.33 19.28 6.56
N GLN A 68 -11.26 20.18 6.23
CA GLN A 68 -11.30 21.52 6.84
C GLN A 68 -11.67 21.47 8.33
N GLN A 69 -12.57 20.58 8.73
CA GLN A 69 -12.92 20.38 10.14
C GLN A 69 -11.70 19.88 10.95
N LEU A 70 -10.91 18.93 10.41
CA LEU A 70 -9.69 18.45 11.08
C LEU A 70 -8.66 19.57 11.26
N LEU A 71 -8.38 20.36 10.23
CA LEU A 71 -7.47 21.51 10.33
C LEU A 71 -8.03 22.59 11.27
N GLY A 72 -9.34 22.80 11.23
CA GLY A 72 -10.04 23.72 12.13
C GLY A 72 -9.89 23.31 13.60
N LEU A 73 -9.81 22.02 13.93
CA LEU A 73 -9.54 21.57 15.29
C LEU A 73 -8.13 21.95 15.74
N ILE A 74 -7.10 21.73 14.91
CA ILE A 74 -5.71 22.16 15.21
C ILE A 74 -5.66 23.66 15.51
N GLU A 75 -6.33 24.47 14.67
CA GLU A 75 -6.36 25.92 14.81
C GLU A 75 -7.17 26.38 16.03
N SER A 76 -8.31 25.74 16.30
CA SER A 76 -9.19 26.11 17.41
C SER A 76 -8.61 25.71 18.75
N PHE A 77 -7.90 24.58 18.81
CA PHE A 77 -7.13 24.23 19.99
C PHE A 77 -5.85 25.03 20.12
N ASP A 78 -5.42 25.82 19.13
CA ASP A 78 -4.15 26.57 19.16
C ASP A 78 -2.92 25.67 19.37
N LEU A 79 -2.96 24.45 18.82
CA LEU A 79 -1.91 23.45 19.06
C LEU A 79 -0.56 23.86 18.45
N ARG A 80 -0.51 24.74 17.46
CA ARG A 80 0.75 25.13 16.82
C ARG A 80 1.60 26.08 17.67
N THR A 81 1.03 26.73 18.67
CA THR A 81 1.69 27.77 19.50
C THR A 81 1.52 27.47 20.98
N LEU A 82 1.66 26.19 21.37
CA LEU A 82 1.51 25.72 22.76
C LEU A 82 2.57 26.36 23.68
N ASP A 83 2.36 27.62 24.07
CA ASP A 83 3.18 28.40 24.98
C ASP A 83 2.35 28.82 26.20
N LYS A 84 2.93 29.65 27.08
CA LYS A 84 2.28 30.07 28.33
C LYS A 84 0.99 30.91 28.11
N ASP A 85 0.74 31.39 26.89
CA ASP A 85 -0.43 32.17 26.50
C ASP A 85 -1.46 31.37 25.67
N HIS A 86 -1.32 30.04 25.61
CA HIS A 86 -2.23 29.12 24.93
C HIS A 86 -3.70 29.37 25.29
N LYS A 87 -4.52 29.66 24.28
CA LYS A 87 -5.94 30.03 24.44
C LYS A 87 -6.82 29.28 23.44
N PRO A 88 -7.20 28.03 23.75
CA PRO A 88 -8.16 27.29 22.94
C PRO A 88 -9.46 28.05 22.81
N LYS A 89 -10.00 28.09 21.60
CA LYS A 89 -11.33 28.60 21.30
C LYS A 89 -12.34 27.48 21.56
N TYR A 90 -12.62 27.19 22.82
CA TYR A 90 -13.52 26.11 23.21
C TYR A 90 -14.89 26.11 22.50
N PRO A 91 -15.54 27.26 22.22
CA PRO A 91 -16.78 27.27 21.45
C PRO A 91 -16.60 26.73 20.02
N ASP A 92 -15.51 27.12 19.34
CA ASP A 92 -15.20 26.68 17.98
C ASP A 92 -14.85 25.18 17.98
N VAL A 93 -14.06 24.72 18.97
CA VAL A 93 -13.76 23.30 19.16
C VAL A 93 -15.05 22.48 19.34
N LEU A 94 -15.95 22.94 20.21
CA LEU A 94 -17.21 22.25 20.46
C LEU A 94 -18.09 22.21 19.21
N GLU A 95 -18.17 23.30 18.46
CA GLU A 95 -18.90 23.34 17.19
C GLU A 95 -18.33 22.35 16.17
N ILE A 96 -17.01 22.36 15.96
CA ILE A 96 -16.35 21.48 14.99
C ILE A 96 -16.51 20.00 15.38
N THR A 97 -16.28 19.66 16.65
CA THR A 97 -16.48 18.28 17.15
C THR A 97 -17.91 17.80 16.98
N HIS A 98 -18.91 18.67 17.18
CA HIS A 98 -20.31 18.33 16.89
C HIS A 98 -20.62 18.15 15.41
N GLN A 99 -19.93 18.88 14.52
CA GLN A 99 -20.14 18.77 13.07
C GLN A 99 -19.41 17.56 12.44
N LEU A 100 -18.34 17.06 13.08
CA LEU A 100 -17.59 15.90 12.61
C LEU A 100 -18.46 14.65 12.52
N GLY A 101 -19.21 14.30 13.56
CA GLY A 101 -20.09 13.12 13.58
C GLY A 101 -21.07 13.06 12.40
N PRO A 102 -21.89 14.10 12.16
CA PRO A 102 -22.77 14.18 10.98
C PRO A 102 -22.01 14.12 9.64
N THR A 103 -20.82 14.72 9.55
CA THR A 103 -20.01 14.71 8.33
C THR A 103 -19.50 13.30 8.02
N LEU A 104 -18.98 12.60 9.04
CA LEU A 104 -18.51 11.23 8.92
C LEU A 104 -19.66 10.27 8.57
N ASN A 105 -20.81 10.40 9.25
CA ASN A 105 -22.01 9.62 8.92
C ASN A 105 -22.51 9.87 7.48
N LEU A 106 -22.44 11.11 6.99
CA LEU A 106 -22.79 11.42 5.60
C LEU A 106 -21.83 10.75 4.61
N ILE A 107 -20.53 10.73 4.91
CA ILE A 107 -19.53 10.07 4.06
C ILE A 107 -19.74 8.56 4.09
N ASP A 108 -19.91 7.97 5.27
CA ASP A 108 -20.12 6.53 5.45
C ASP A 108 -21.37 6.04 4.71
N THR A 109 -22.53 6.67 4.95
CA THR A 109 -23.77 6.32 4.23
C THR A 109 -23.66 6.54 2.71
N SER A 110 -22.85 7.51 2.28
CA SER A 110 -22.59 7.74 0.85
C SER A 110 -21.71 6.64 0.26
N THR A 111 -20.68 6.16 0.96
CA THR A 111 -19.82 5.08 0.48
C THR A 111 -20.53 3.72 0.55
N GLU A 112 -21.30 3.44 1.60
CA GLU A 112 -22.13 2.24 1.75
C GLU A 112 -23.14 2.11 0.59
N SER A 113 -23.77 3.22 0.20
CA SER A 113 -24.69 3.20 -0.94
C SER A 113 -24.04 2.98 -2.30
N LEU A 114 -22.76 3.34 -2.45
CA LEU A 114 -21.99 3.10 -3.68
C LEU A 114 -21.52 1.64 -3.76
N SER A 115 -21.19 1.04 -2.62
CA SER A 115 -20.84 -0.36 -2.49
C SER A 115 -21.17 -0.87 -1.08
N PRO A 116 -22.27 -1.61 -0.86
CA PRO A 116 -22.61 -2.13 0.46
C PRO A 116 -21.82 -3.39 0.84
N ALA A 117 -20.94 -3.89 -0.03
CA ALA A 117 -19.92 -4.88 0.34
C ALA A 117 -18.55 -4.22 0.63
N ILE A 118 -17.78 -4.78 1.58
CA ILE A 118 -16.40 -4.43 1.93
C ILE A 118 -15.53 -5.69 1.80
N GLY A 119 -14.25 -5.54 1.45
CA GLY A 119 -13.23 -6.56 1.68
C GLY A 119 -13.07 -7.60 0.56
N SER A 120 -12.45 -8.73 0.90
CA SER A 120 -12.09 -9.80 -0.05
C SER A 120 -13.31 -10.42 -0.73
N GLU A 121 -14.40 -10.63 0.00
CA GLU A 121 -15.64 -11.20 -0.55
C GLU A 121 -16.30 -10.27 -1.59
N ALA A 122 -16.12 -8.95 -1.44
CA ALA A 122 -16.60 -7.97 -2.42
C ALA A 122 -15.84 -8.06 -3.77
N MET A 123 -14.59 -8.55 -3.76
CA MET A 123 -13.79 -8.74 -4.97
C MET A 123 -14.22 -9.99 -5.76
N GLU A 124 -14.77 -11.01 -5.09
CA GLU A 124 -15.35 -12.17 -5.76
C GLU A 124 -16.66 -11.84 -6.49
N LEU A 125 -17.31 -10.73 -6.11
CA LEU A 125 -18.59 -10.26 -6.64
C LEU A 125 -18.45 -9.14 -7.68
N LEU A 126 -17.26 -8.94 -8.25
CA LEU A 126 -17.04 -7.91 -9.27
C LEU A 126 -17.85 -8.19 -10.54
N SER A 127 -18.49 -7.14 -11.04
CA SER A 127 -19.37 -7.23 -12.21
C SER A 127 -18.56 -7.48 -13.48
N LYS A 128 -19.08 -8.36 -14.33
CA LYS A 128 -18.61 -8.58 -15.70
C LYS A 128 -19.41 -7.79 -16.74
N VAL A 129 -20.30 -6.90 -16.33
CA VAL A 129 -21.22 -6.20 -17.25
C VAL A 129 -21.25 -4.68 -17.03
N ASP A 130 -20.40 -4.15 -16.16
CA ASP A 130 -20.38 -2.74 -15.78
C ASP A 130 -19.37 -1.88 -16.57
N HIS A 131 -19.07 -2.28 -17.81
CA HIS A 131 -18.04 -1.66 -18.65
C HIS A 131 -18.29 -0.15 -18.84
N ASP A 132 -19.57 0.23 -18.97
CA ASP A 132 -20.01 1.60 -19.28
C ASP A 132 -20.30 2.45 -18.02
N TYR A 133 -20.03 1.93 -16.82
CA TYR A 133 -20.37 2.64 -15.58
C TYR A 133 -19.37 3.78 -15.28
N GLY A 134 -18.21 3.79 -15.94
CA GLY A 134 -17.19 4.81 -15.76
C GLY A 134 -16.68 4.87 -14.32
N ILE A 135 -16.75 6.05 -13.69
CA ILE A 135 -16.20 6.27 -12.33
C ILE A 135 -16.93 5.50 -11.22
N VAL A 136 -18.10 4.91 -11.50
CA VAL A 136 -18.89 4.09 -10.56
C VAL A 136 -18.90 2.61 -10.92
N LYS A 137 -17.92 2.14 -11.70
CA LYS A 137 -17.61 0.70 -11.80
C LYS A 137 -17.49 0.10 -10.41
N ARG A 138 -17.99 -1.13 -10.23
CA ARG A 138 -18.03 -1.82 -8.94
C ARG A 138 -16.65 -1.90 -8.28
N TYR A 139 -15.63 -2.25 -9.06
CA TYR A 139 -14.23 -2.28 -8.65
C TYR A 139 -13.84 -0.98 -7.96
N ARG A 140 -14.18 0.16 -8.57
CA ARG A 140 -13.83 1.49 -8.04
C ARG A 140 -14.57 1.81 -6.75
N CYS A 141 -15.86 1.48 -6.68
CA CYS A 141 -16.67 1.73 -5.48
C CYS A 141 -16.23 0.87 -4.29
N VAL A 142 -15.89 -0.41 -4.51
CA VAL A 142 -15.38 -1.30 -3.46
C VAL A 142 -14.02 -0.79 -2.97
N GLU A 143 -13.09 -0.53 -3.87
CA GLU A 143 -11.77 0.02 -3.56
C GLU A 143 -11.84 1.38 -2.85
N LEU A 144 -12.78 2.24 -3.22
CA LEU A 144 -13.04 3.51 -2.53
C LEU A 144 -13.51 3.28 -1.09
N ARG A 145 -14.43 2.32 -0.89
CA ARG A 145 -14.95 1.99 0.44
C ARG A 145 -13.87 1.40 1.34
N VAL A 146 -13.00 0.54 0.82
CA VAL A 146 -11.85 0.02 1.58
C VAL A 146 -10.95 1.15 2.05
N ARG A 147 -10.62 2.12 1.18
CA ARG A 147 -9.80 3.28 1.58
C ARG A 147 -10.45 4.15 2.63
N PHE A 148 -11.75 4.40 2.49
CA PHE A 148 -12.49 5.16 3.50
C PHE A 148 -12.54 4.39 4.82
N HIS A 149 -12.77 3.08 4.79
CA HIS A 149 -12.74 2.25 5.97
C HIS A 149 -11.40 2.32 6.70
N VAL A 150 -10.26 2.26 5.98
CA VAL A 150 -8.92 2.42 6.56
C VAL A 150 -8.75 3.81 7.21
N LEU A 151 -9.14 4.88 6.53
CA LEU A 151 -9.13 6.25 7.08
C LEU A 151 -9.90 6.32 8.41
N MET A 152 -11.08 5.70 8.47
CA MET A 152 -11.94 5.70 9.66
C MET A 152 -11.32 4.88 10.81
N THR A 153 -10.94 3.64 10.55
CA THR A 153 -10.56 2.68 11.62
C THR A 153 -9.14 2.88 12.13
N HIS A 154 -8.24 3.44 11.31
CA HIS A 154 -6.85 3.66 11.68
C HIS A 154 -6.61 5.14 11.98
N ASN A 155 -6.64 6.01 10.97
CA ASN A 155 -6.20 7.40 11.14
C ASN A 155 -7.13 8.20 12.07
N LEU A 156 -8.44 8.24 11.77
CA LEU A 156 -9.36 9.09 12.52
C LEU A 156 -9.64 8.56 13.92
N ARG A 157 -9.74 7.24 14.10
CA ARG A 157 -9.87 6.62 15.42
C ARG A 157 -8.69 6.98 16.32
N ASN A 158 -7.46 6.83 15.82
CA ASN A 158 -6.25 7.17 16.58
C ASN A 158 -6.20 8.68 16.87
N LEU A 159 -6.49 9.52 15.87
CA LEU A 159 -6.51 10.98 16.03
C LEU A 159 -7.50 11.43 17.11
N PHE A 160 -8.73 10.93 17.09
CA PHE A 160 -9.72 11.29 18.11
C PHE A 160 -9.37 10.73 19.49
N GLY A 161 -8.73 9.57 19.56
CA GLY A 161 -8.14 9.04 20.78
C GLY A 161 -7.08 9.96 21.38
N SER A 162 -6.13 10.45 20.55
CA SER A 162 -5.10 11.39 20.97
C SER A 162 -5.69 12.73 21.43
N TYR A 163 -6.68 13.27 20.70
CA TYR A 163 -7.40 14.47 21.13
C TYR A 163 -8.11 14.28 22.47
N TRP A 164 -8.78 13.15 22.66
CA TRP A 164 -9.44 12.80 23.92
C TRP A 164 -8.45 12.77 25.08
N GLU A 165 -7.32 12.06 24.92
CA GLU A 165 -6.27 11.97 25.94
C GLU A 165 -5.66 13.34 26.24
N PHE A 166 -5.40 14.15 25.20
CA PHE A 166 -4.86 15.50 25.33
C PHE A 166 -5.77 16.38 26.19
N VAL A 167 -7.08 16.41 25.91
CA VAL A 167 -8.01 17.25 26.67
C VAL A 167 -8.17 16.75 28.10
N GLN A 168 -8.11 15.43 28.34
CA GLN A 168 -8.14 14.88 29.70
C GLN A 168 -6.93 15.31 30.53
N LYS A 169 -5.70 15.13 30.01
CA LYS A 169 -4.48 15.50 30.74
C LYS A 169 -4.39 17.01 30.96
N TRP A 170 -4.84 17.80 29.98
CA TRP A 170 -4.93 19.26 30.12
C TRP A 170 -5.85 19.71 31.26
N ASN A 171 -6.96 19.00 31.52
CA ASN A 171 -7.90 19.33 32.59
C ASN A 171 -7.32 19.19 34.01
N PHE A 172 -6.22 18.47 34.20
CA PHE A 172 -5.60 18.27 35.52
C PHE A 172 -4.52 19.29 35.87
N VAL A 173 -4.12 20.17 34.93
CA VAL A 173 -3.08 21.17 35.18
C VAL A 173 -3.68 22.43 35.79
N GLY A 174 -3.65 22.51 37.13
CA GLY A 174 -3.72 23.79 37.84
C GLY A 174 -2.45 24.61 37.60
N PRO A 175 -2.47 25.95 37.80
CA PRO A 175 -1.30 26.77 37.57
C PRO A 175 -0.16 26.36 38.51
N ALA A 176 0.89 25.78 37.92
CA ALA A 176 2.17 25.38 38.53
C ALA A 176 2.25 23.99 39.21
N SER A 177 2.06 22.90 38.45
CA SER A 177 2.85 21.69 38.70
C SER A 177 4.16 21.80 37.93
N SER A 178 5.29 21.88 38.64
CA SER A 178 6.65 21.96 38.08
C SER A 178 7.15 20.59 37.62
N ASP A 179 6.32 19.82 36.91
CA ASP A 179 6.64 18.45 36.54
C ASP A 179 7.08 18.37 35.08
N SER A 180 8.39 18.21 34.86
CA SER A 180 8.99 18.21 33.52
C SER A 180 8.49 17.08 32.63
N ASP A 181 8.09 15.96 33.24
CA ASP A 181 7.69 14.76 32.50
C ASP A 181 6.27 14.93 31.94
N HIS A 182 5.38 15.60 32.69
CA HIS A 182 4.04 15.94 32.22
C HIS A 182 4.05 16.95 31.06
N ASP A 183 4.92 17.96 31.11
CA ASP A 183 5.10 18.91 30.00
C ASP A 183 5.59 18.18 28.74
N LEU A 184 6.48 17.19 28.89
CA LEU A 184 6.98 16.39 27.78
C LEU A 184 5.90 15.50 27.17
N ASP A 185 5.06 14.86 27.98
CA ASP A 185 3.94 14.05 27.52
C ASP A 185 2.89 14.87 26.76
N MET A 186 2.60 16.09 27.22
CA MET A 186 1.69 17.01 26.53
C MET A 186 2.25 17.44 25.16
N ILE A 187 3.55 17.70 25.08
CA ILE A 187 4.24 18.00 23.82
C ILE A 187 4.16 16.80 22.87
N ARG A 188 4.42 15.59 23.35
CA ARG A 188 4.32 14.35 22.55
C ARG A 188 2.91 14.14 22.00
N LEU A 189 1.88 14.29 22.84
CA LEU A 189 0.49 14.16 22.40
C LEU A 189 0.11 15.21 21.36
N ARG A 190 0.53 16.46 21.57
CA ARG A 190 0.34 17.55 20.61
C ARG A 190 1.00 17.23 19.26
N ASP A 191 2.27 16.82 19.27
CA ASP A 191 3.01 16.51 18.05
C ASP A 191 2.38 15.33 17.31
N SER A 192 1.95 14.29 18.05
CA SER A 192 1.19 13.16 17.51
C SER A 192 -0.15 13.59 16.89
N ILE A 193 -0.91 14.49 17.53
CA ILE A 193 -2.15 15.03 16.97
C ILE A 193 -1.90 15.79 15.65
N ILE A 194 -0.82 16.59 15.59
CA ILE A 194 -0.46 17.33 14.38
C ILE A 194 -0.10 16.34 13.26
N GLU A 195 0.75 15.36 13.54
CA GLU A 195 1.17 14.33 12.59
C GLU A 195 -0.03 13.53 12.07
N LEU A 196 -0.86 12.98 12.96
CA LEU A 196 -2.06 12.21 12.58
C LEU A 196 -3.06 13.06 11.80
N THR A 197 -3.16 14.36 12.08
CA THR A 197 -4.02 15.28 11.31
C THR A 197 -3.47 15.50 9.90
N ASP A 198 -2.17 15.74 9.77
CA ASP A 198 -1.52 15.94 8.48
C ASP A 198 -1.59 14.66 7.63
N GLU A 199 -1.34 13.49 8.23
CA GLU A 199 -1.53 12.18 7.59
C GLU A 199 -2.98 11.97 7.15
N SER A 200 -3.96 12.22 8.03
CA SER A 200 -5.38 12.08 7.69
C SER A 200 -5.77 12.98 6.51
N CYS A 201 -5.28 14.22 6.50
CA CYS A 201 -5.51 15.15 5.40
C CYS A 201 -4.87 14.66 4.10
N GLN A 202 -3.65 14.13 4.18
CA GLN A 202 -2.96 13.55 3.02
C GLN A 202 -3.71 12.34 2.47
N VAL A 203 -4.19 11.43 3.32
CA VAL A 203 -5.01 10.28 2.90
C VAL A 203 -6.29 10.75 2.20
N ILE A 204 -6.99 11.75 2.77
CA ILE A 204 -8.17 12.34 2.15
C ILE A 204 -7.86 12.88 0.74
N ASP A 205 -6.79 13.66 0.61
CA ASP A 205 -6.45 14.35 -0.64
C ASP A 205 -5.89 13.39 -1.70
N ASP A 206 -4.84 12.64 -1.36
CA ASP A 206 -4.08 11.82 -2.32
C ASP A 206 -4.67 10.43 -2.55
N ASP A 207 -5.08 9.75 -1.48
CA ASP A 207 -5.52 8.36 -1.56
C ASP A 207 -7.02 8.20 -1.80
N ILE A 208 -7.85 9.17 -1.40
CA ILE A 208 -9.29 9.11 -1.65
C ILE A 208 -9.70 10.02 -2.81
N ILE A 209 -9.51 11.34 -2.69
CA ILE A 209 -9.98 12.31 -3.70
C ILE A 209 -9.23 12.15 -5.02
N LYS A 210 -7.90 12.21 -5.00
CA LYS A 210 -7.08 12.13 -6.22
C LYS A 210 -7.16 10.75 -6.85
N TRP A 211 -7.12 9.67 -6.07
CA TRP A 211 -7.30 8.31 -6.58
C TRP A 211 -8.65 8.12 -7.28
N SER A 212 -9.76 8.57 -6.66
CA SER A 212 -11.10 8.39 -7.23
C SER A 212 -11.33 9.14 -8.55
N LYS A 213 -10.48 10.13 -8.86
CA LYS A 213 -10.46 10.88 -10.13
C LYS A 213 -9.58 10.27 -11.22
N ARG A 214 -8.77 9.25 -10.91
CA ARG A 214 -7.87 8.60 -11.88
C ARG A 214 -8.67 7.79 -12.90
N SER A 215 -8.16 7.72 -14.14
CA SER A 215 -8.62 6.72 -15.11
C SER A 215 -8.26 5.31 -14.64
N ASP A 216 -8.93 4.31 -15.17
CA ASP A 216 -8.64 2.90 -14.85
C ASP A 216 -7.19 2.54 -15.18
N PHE A 217 -6.65 3.08 -16.27
CA PHE A 217 -5.23 2.91 -16.62
C PHE A 217 -4.29 3.54 -15.57
N ALA A 218 -4.59 4.75 -15.11
CA ALA A 218 -3.77 5.43 -14.11
C ALA A 218 -3.85 4.80 -12.71
N ILE A 219 -4.92 4.05 -12.42
CA ILE A 219 -5.01 3.21 -11.22
C ILE A 219 -4.06 2.02 -11.34
N LEU A 220 -4.16 1.25 -12.44
CA LEU A 220 -3.28 0.10 -12.68
C LEU A 220 -1.80 0.50 -12.74
N GLN A 221 -1.48 1.65 -13.35
CA GLN A 221 -0.12 2.18 -13.37
C GLN A 221 0.43 2.48 -11.97
N LYS A 222 -0.38 2.89 -10.99
CA LYS A 222 0.08 3.04 -9.60
C LYS A 222 0.53 1.69 -9.05
N THR A 223 -0.30 0.66 -9.20
CA THR A 223 0.03 -0.71 -8.78
C THR A 223 1.27 -1.25 -9.49
N TRP A 224 1.40 -1.02 -10.80
CA TRP A 224 2.55 -1.44 -11.57
C TRP A 224 3.84 -0.70 -11.19
N GLN A 225 3.75 0.56 -10.79
CA GLN A 225 4.89 1.32 -10.26
C GLN A 225 5.40 0.67 -8.97
N GLU A 226 4.51 0.32 -8.05
CA GLU A 226 4.88 -0.39 -6.81
C GLU A 226 5.61 -1.71 -7.11
N GLN A 227 5.19 -2.47 -8.13
CA GLN A 227 5.90 -3.70 -8.52
C GLN A 227 7.29 -3.41 -9.13
N ALA A 228 7.42 -2.34 -9.92
CA ALA A 228 8.70 -1.94 -10.50
C ALA A 228 9.71 -1.46 -9.45
N ASP A 229 9.21 -0.76 -8.42
CA ASP A 229 9.99 -0.27 -7.29
C ASP A 229 10.49 -1.46 -6.46
N ASP A 230 9.63 -2.43 -6.16
CA ASP A 230 10.02 -3.64 -5.43
C ASP A 230 11.11 -4.47 -6.17
N PHE A 231 11.01 -4.60 -7.49
CA PHE A 231 12.11 -5.18 -8.27
C PHE A 231 13.40 -4.36 -8.19
N SER A 232 13.30 -3.03 -8.14
CA SER A 232 14.46 -2.15 -8.06
C SER A 232 15.14 -2.26 -6.69
N ASP A 233 14.36 -2.27 -5.62
CA ASP A 233 14.84 -2.41 -4.25
C ASP A 233 15.48 -3.78 -4.05
N THR A 234 14.84 -4.83 -4.53
CA THR A 234 15.38 -6.20 -4.51
C THR A 234 16.70 -6.29 -5.29
N LEU A 235 16.80 -5.67 -6.47
CA LEU A 235 18.04 -5.63 -7.25
C LEU A 235 19.17 -4.90 -6.50
N ASN A 236 18.86 -3.77 -5.87
CA ASN A 236 19.83 -3.00 -5.09
C ASN A 236 20.31 -3.79 -3.87
N PHE A 237 19.38 -4.42 -3.16
CA PHE A 237 19.68 -5.30 -2.03
C PHE A 237 20.63 -6.44 -2.45
N MET A 238 20.32 -7.14 -3.54
CA MET A 238 21.17 -8.22 -4.04
C MET A 238 22.57 -7.74 -4.46
N ALA A 239 22.68 -6.55 -5.06
CA ALA A 239 23.96 -5.96 -5.41
C ALA A 239 24.80 -5.67 -4.15
N GLN A 240 24.20 -5.04 -3.13
CA GLN A 240 24.87 -4.76 -1.85
C GLN A 240 25.34 -6.03 -1.16
N GLN A 241 24.50 -7.07 -1.13
CA GLN A 241 24.84 -8.35 -0.52
C GLN A 241 26.02 -9.04 -1.22
N ILE A 242 26.04 -9.04 -2.56
CA ILE A 242 27.14 -9.61 -3.34
C ILE A 242 28.44 -8.82 -3.08
N ASP A 243 28.38 -7.49 -3.08
CA ASP A 243 29.56 -6.63 -2.88
C ASP A 243 30.11 -6.75 -1.45
N TYR A 244 29.23 -6.80 -0.45
CA TYR A 244 29.61 -7.00 0.95
C TYR A 244 30.35 -8.33 1.13
N ASN A 245 29.83 -9.44 0.58
CA ASN A 245 30.48 -10.74 0.67
C ASN A 245 31.80 -10.81 -0.10
N VAL A 246 31.90 -10.14 -1.25
CA VAL A 246 33.14 -10.04 -2.03
C VAL A 246 34.21 -9.23 -1.28
N ASN A 247 33.81 -8.16 -0.57
CA ASN A 247 34.74 -7.33 0.19
C ASN A 247 35.10 -7.92 1.56
N PHE A 248 34.21 -8.69 2.20
CA PHE A 248 34.51 -9.43 3.43
C PHE A 248 35.62 -10.46 3.21
N LYS A 249 35.70 -11.08 2.02
CA LYS A 249 36.84 -11.94 1.62
C LYS A 249 38.21 -11.24 1.66
N LYS A 250 38.27 -9.90 1.67
CA LYS A 250 39.52 -9.12 1.69
C LYS A 250 40.03 -8.81 3.10
N LYS A 251 39.27 -9.09 4.17
CA LYS A 251 39.71 -8.93 5.57
C LYS A 251 40.00 -10.29 6.21
N PRO A 252 41.13 -10.50 6.92
CA PRO A 252 41.40 -11.75 7.63
C PRO A 252 40.37 -11.97 8.74
N LYS A 253 39.89 -13.21 8.89
CA LYS A 253 38.88 -13.59 9.88
C LYS A 253 39.49 -13.63 11.29
N GLU A 254 39.04 -12.77 12.19
CA GLU A 254 39.03 -13.07 13.64
C GLU A 254 37.58 -13.25 14.08
N GLY A 255 37.34 -14.30 14.87
CA GLY A 255 36.05 -14.93 15.06
C GLY A 255 35.01 -14.06 15.78
N ALA A 256 33.77 -14.13 15.31
CA ALA A 256 32.60 -13.72 16.06
C ALA A 256 31.48 -14.78 15.89
N PRO A 257 30.64 -15.00 16.92
CA PRO A 257 29.69 -16.09 16.94
C PRO A 257 28.48 -15.80 16.05
N ARG A 258 27.93 -16.87 15.44
CA ARG A 258 26.67 -16.87 14.71
C ARG A 258 25.50 -16.78 15.68
N ASN A 259 24.74 -15.69 15.64
CA ASN A 259 23.36 -15.64 16.10
C ASN A 259 22.48 -15.13 14.96
N ASN A 260 21.33 -15.78 14.75
CA ASN A 260 20.38 -15.50 13.68
C ASN A 260 19.29 -14.52 14.16
N PRO A 261 19.05 -13.45 13.40
CA PRO A 261 17.72 -12.88 13.25
C PRO A 261 17.32 -13.02 11.77
N ARG A 262 16.58 -14.10 11.45
CA ARG A 262 15.78 -14.18 10.22
C ARG A 262 14.40 -13.64 10.57
N GLU A 263 14.17 -12.35 10.39
CA GLU A 263 12.80 -11.82 10.31
C GLU A 263 12.73 -10.46 9.61
N ASN A 264 11.69 -10.33 8.78
CA ASN A 264 11.07 -9.13 8.20
C ASN A 264 11.84 -8.29 7.17
N ILE A 265 11.91 -8.78 5.92
CA ILE A 265 11.97 -7.91 4.71
C ILE A 265 10.86 -8.27 3.69
N TRP A 266 10.40 -9.53 3.67
CA TRP A 266 9.31 -9.98 2.78
C TRP A 266 7.93 -10.10 3.47
N GLY A 267 7.76 -9.51 4.65
CA GLY A 267 6.49 -9.45 5.37
C GLY A 267 5.62 -8.31 4.89
N GLY A 268 4.60 -8.61 4.08
CA GLY A 268 3.65 -7.59 3.67
C GLY A 268 2.59 -8.03 2.67
N TYR A 269 2.00 -9.23 2.80
CA TYR A 269 0.65 -9.55 2.32
C TYR A 269 0.10 -10.77 3.07
N ASN A 270 -0.44 -10.55 4.27
CA ASN A 270 -1.48 -11.43 4.79
C ASN A 270 -2.81 -10.89 4.25
N GLY A 271 -3.62 -11.80 3.71
CA GLY A 271 -5.04 -11.54 3.50
C GLY A 271 -5.70 -11.16 4.82
N PHE A 272 -6.79 -10.41 4.71
CA PHE A 272 -7.70 -10.01 5.77
C PHE A 272 -7.77 -11.00 6.94
N ASP A 273 -7.43 -10.53 8.14
CA ASP A 273 -8.09 -10.86 9.41
C ASP A 273 -7.77 -9.80 10.48
N ALA A 274 -8.70 -9.65 11.42
CA ALA A 274 -8.92 -8.54 12.36
C ALA A 274 -7.84 -8.36 13.46
N PRO A 275 -7.81 -7.21 14.16
CA PRO A 275 -6.78 -6.90 15.16
C PRO A 275 -7.11 -7.55 16.51
N GLU A 276 -6.14 -8.28 17.08
CA GLU A 276 -6.11 -8.55 18.51
C GLU A 276 -4.91 -7.84 19.15
N ASP A 277 -5.22 -7.28 20.32
CA ASP A 277 -4.37 -6.47 21.19
C ASP A 277 -3.03 -7.13 21.52
N GLN A 278 -1.97 -6.31 21.55
CA GLN A 278 -1.09 -6.25 22.72
C GLN A 278 -0.20 -5.00 22.75
N ALA A 279 -0.04 -4.51 23.97
CA ALA A 279 0.53 -3.24 24.38
C ALA A 279 2.07 -3.24 24.48
N GLU A 280 2.61 -2.02 24.38
CA GLU A 280 3.81 -1.47 25.06
C GLU A 280 5.12 -2.28 25.05
N THR A 281 6.19 -1.76 24.44
CA THR A 281 7.29 -1.08 25.17
C THR A 281 8.42 -0.56 24.26
N ASP A 282 8.79 0.70 24.50
CA ASP A 282 10.10 1.35 24.46
C ASP A 282 11.06 1.16 23.25
N SER A 283 11.10 2.19 22.41
CA SER A 283 12.18 2.47 21.48
C SER A 283 13.36 3.15 22.18
N GLU A 284 14.45 2.43 22.39
CA GLU A 284 15.78 3.02 22.49
C GLU A 284 16.40 3.06 21.08
N ASP A 285 16.61 4.28 20.59
CA ASP A 285 17.40 4.63 19.41
C ASP A 285 18.89 4.34 19.70
N ASP A 286 19.40 3.23 19.18
CA ASP A 286 20.83 3.00 19.01
C ASP A 286 21.15 2.92 17.52
N GLY A 287 22.00 3.82 17.05
CA GLY A 287 22.47 3.98 15.68
C GLY A 287 23.35 2.82 15.20
N SER A 288 22.86 1.59 15.30
CA SER A 288 23.49 0.40 14.76
C SER A 288 23.10 0.21 13.29
N LEU A 289 24.10 0.10 12.42
CA LEU A 289 23.92 -0.30 11.02
C LEU A 289 23.19 -1.65 10.98
N PRO A 290 22.31 -1.91 9.98
CA PRO A 290 21.63 -3.20 9.89
C PRO A 290 22.68 -4.31 9.81
N GLU A 291 22.66 -5.24 10.77
CA GLU A 291 23.50 -6.43 10.75
C GLU A 291 23.15 -7.27 9.51
N PHE A 292 23.94 -7.11 8.45
CA PHE A 292 23.79 -7.91 7.24
C PHE A 292 24.26 -9.34 7.53
N ASN A 293 23.31 -10.29 7.58
CA ASN A 293 23.64 -11.72 7.56
C ASN A 293 24.49 -12.03 6.32
N LEU A 294 25.65 -12.66 6.53
CA LEU A 294 26.52 -13.10 5.43
C LEU A 294 25.78 -14.15 4.61
N LEU A 295 25.47 -13.84 3.34
CA LEU A 295 25.09 -14.85 2.35
C LEU A 295 26.05 -16.03 2.40
N ASN A 296 25.53 -17.26 2.31
CA ASN A 296 26.39 -18.40 2.07
C ASN A 296 27.13 -18.18 0.74
N LEU A 297 28.45 -18.15 0.79
CA LEU A 297 29.33 -17.91 -0.37
C LEU A 297 29.06 -18.91 -1.50
N GLU A 298 28.59 -20.12 -1.18
CA GLU A 298 28.22 -21.16 -2.14
C GLU A 298 26.95 -20.81 -2.94
N LEU A 299 26.07 -19.97 -2.38
CA LEU A 299 24.81 -19.57 -3.02
C LEU A 299 24.96 -18.29 -3.86
N ILE A 300 26.08 -17.58 -3.79
CA ILE A 300 26.33 -16.36 -4.59
C ILE A 300 26.13 -16.59 -6.11
N PRO A 301 26.61 -17.70 -6.71
CA PRO A 301 26.34 -17.99 -8.12
C PRO A 301 24.84 -18.13 -8.42
N SER A 302 24.09 -18.82 -7.55
CA SER A 302 22.64 -19.01 -7.65
C SER A 302 21.87 -17.70 -7.49
N ILE A 303 22.31 -16.83 -6.59
CA ILE A 303 21.72 -15.50 -6.41
C ILE A 303 22.01 -14.62 -7.64
N ARG A 304 23.24 -14.64 -8.17
CA ARG A 304 23.61 -13.89 -9.37
C ARG A 304 22.81 -14.30 -10.61
N SER A 305 22.47 -15.58 -10.75
CA SER A 305 21.67 -16.06 -11.87
C SER A 305 20.21 -15.59 -11.82
N THR A 306 19.70 -15.07 -10.69
CA THR A 306 18.36 -14.45 -10.61
C THR A 306 18.30 -13.02 -11.15
N ILE A 307 19.43 -12.31 -11.21
CA ILE A 307 19.51 -10.89 -11.61
C ILE A 307 18.83 -10.61 -12.96
N PRO A 308 19.04 -11.42 -14.02
CA PRO A 308 18.33 -11.22 -15.28
C PRO A 308 16.81 -11.25 -15.14
N LEU A 309 16.27 -12.15 -14.31
CA LEU A 309 14.84 -12.31 -14.11
C LEU A 309 14.24 -11.09 -13.40
N LEU A 310 14.91 -10.59 -12.34
CA LEU A 310 14.50 -9.37 -11.63
C LEU A 310 14.54 -8.14 -12.53
N LYS A 311 15.59 -8.02 -13.37
CA LYS A 311 15.70 -6.95 -14.37
C LYS A 311 14.56 -7.00 -15.38
N LEU A 312 14.21 -8.19 -15.86
CA LEU A 312 13.10 -8.37 -16.80
C LEU A 312 11.76 -8.07 -16.16
N GLY A 313 11.53 -8.47 -14.89
CA GLY A 313 10.37 -8.04 -14.11
C GLY A 313 10.24 -6.52 -14.05
N ARG A 314 11.31 -5.82 -13.67
CA ARG A 314 11.34 -4.35 -13.68
C ARG A 314 11.05 -3.76 -15.06
N ILE A 315 11.65 -4.30 -16.12
CA ILE A 315 11.45 -3.83 -17.51
C ILE A 315 9.99 -3.99 -17.93
N PHE A 316 9.35 -5.12 -17.59
CA PHE A 316 7.95 -5.36 -17.89
C PHE A 316 7.06 -4.27 -17.31
N PHE A 317 7.16 -4.03 -16.00
CA PHE A 317 6.35 -3.01 -15.34
C PHE A 317 6.70 -1.62 -15.84
N THR A 318 7.98 -1.28 -15.99
CA THR A 318 8.41 0.04 -16.51
C THR A 318 7.84 0.33 -17.90
N LYS A 319 7.71 -0.69 -18.78
CA LYS A 319 7.08 -0.54 -20.11
C LYS A 319 5.61 -0.13 -20.05
N LEU A 320 4.92 -0.39 -18.93
CA LEU A 320 3.49 -0.07 -18.75
C LEU A 320 3.26 1.33 -18.14
N LEU A 321 4.32 2.01 -17.70
CA LEU A 321 4.23 3.25 -16.91
C LEU A 321 4.44 4.50 -17.77
N ASP A 322 3.63 5.52 -17.52
CA ASP A 322 3.88 6.88 -18.02
C ASP A 322 4.98 7.54 -17.15
N THR A 323 6.24 7.39 -17.56
CA THR A 323 7.39 8.01 -16.88
C THR A 323 7.85 9.28 -17.60
N PRO A 324 8.56 10.20 -16.91
CA PRO A 324 9.16 11.36 -17.57
C PRO A 324 10.15 10.97 -18.70
N LYS A 325 10.79 9.81 -18.57
CA LYS A 325 11.82 9.31 -19.50
C LYS A 325 11.25 8.47 -20.65
N GLY A 326 9.98 8.07 -20.56
CA GLY A 326 9.34 7.22 -21.55
C GLY A 326 7.87 7.03 -21.23
N LYS A 327 7.03 7.23 -22.25
CA LYS A 327 5.59 6.97 -22.18
C LYS A 327 5.26 5.78 -23.09
N PRO A 328 4.40 4.84 -22.67
CA PRO A 328 3.96 3.76 -23.54
C PRO A 328 3.24 4.33 -24.77
N PRO A 329 3.44 3.74 -25.96
CA PRO A 329 2.76 4.11 -27.20
C PRO A 329 1.28 3.67 -27.22
N PHE A 330 0.74 3.30 -26.07
CA PHE A 330 -0.61 2.78 -25.87
C PHE A 330 -1.25 3.35 -24.61
N SER A 331 -2.57 3.19 -24.54
CA SER A 331 -3.42 3.39 -23.39
C SER A 331 -4.21 2.11 -23.14
N LEU A 332 -4.98 2.08 -22.06
CA LEU A 332 -5.99 1.05 -21.83
C LEU A 332 -7.35 1.49 -22.39
N SER A 333 -8.10 0.53 -22.93
CA SER A 333 -9.50 0.69 -23.32
C SER A 333 -10.37 1.17 -22.15
N ASP A 334 -11.40 1.94 -22.42
CA ASP A 334 -12.41 2.34 -21.42
C ASP A 334 -13.43 1.23 -21.13
N ARG A 335 -13.46 0.18 -21.98
CA ARG A 335 -14.44 -0.91 -21.96
C ARG A 335 -14.17 -2.05 -20.98
N LEU A 336 -13.18 -1.95 -20.10
CA LEU A 336 -12.95 -3.02 -19.12
C LEU A 336 -14.08 -3.04 -18.09
N SER A 337 -14.61 -4.22 -17.82
CA SER A 337 -15.41 -4.46 -16.62
C SER A 337 -14.59 -4.33 -15.35
N SER A 338 -15.29 -4.22 -14.22
CA SER A 338 -14.70 -4.40 -12.90
C SER A 338 -13.97 -5.72 -12.74
N TYR A 339 -14.54 -6.82 -13.24
CA TYR A 339 -13.92 -8.14 -13.18
C TYR A 339 -12.58 -8.17 -13.94
N GLU A 340 -12.55 -7.66 -15.17
CA GLU A 340 -11.32 -7.64 -15.99
C GLU A 340 -10.25 -6.71 -15.42
N LEU A 341 -10.64 -5.59 -14.79
CA LEU A 341 -9.71 -4.70 -14.09
C LEU A 341 -9.01 -5.40 -12.93
N GLU A 342 -9.77 -6.07 -12.08
CA GLU A 342 -9.22 -6.84 -10.96
C GLU A 342 -8.40 -8.04 -11.45
N GLU A 343 -8.86 -8.72 -12.51
CA GLU A 343 -8.11 -9.84 -13.09
C GLU A 343 -6.76 -9.36 -13.65
N LEU A 344 -6.72 -8.23 -14.35
CA LEU A 344 -5.47 -7.65 -14.86
C LEU A 344 -4.53 -7.21 -13.72
N LYS A 345 -5.07 -6.58 -12.68
CA LYS A 345 -4.32 -6.21 -11.46
C LYS A 345 -3.73 -7.46 -10.79
N THR A 346 -4.56 -8.44 -10.45
CA THR A 346 -4.15 -9.65 -9.74
C THR A 346 -3.17 -10.50 -10.54
N THR A 347 -3.36 -10.63 -11.86
CA THR A 347 -2.44 -11.43 -12.70
C THR A 347 -1.06 -10.78 -12.85
N THR A 348 -1.02 -9.46 -12.95
CA THR A 348 0.26 -8.73 -12.96
C THR A 348 0.96 -8.79 -11.60
N ILE A 349 0.24 -8.65 -10.48
CA ILE A 349 0.82 -8.87 -9.14
C ILE A 349 1.33 -10.32 -8.99
N SER A 350 0.57 -11.30 -9.47
CA SER A 350 0.96 -12.72 -9.42
C SER A 350 2.27 -12.98 -10.16
N PHE A 351 2.49 -12.31 -11.30
CA PHE A 351 3.75 -12.40 -12.04
C PHE A 351 4.95 -11.97 -11.19
N ARG A 352 4.80 -10.86 -10.45
CA ARG A 352 5.82 -10.41 -9.49
C ARG A 352 6.01 -11.41 -8.35
N ILE A 353 4.92 -11.83 -7.71
CA ILE A 353 4.95 -12.79 -6.59
C ILE A 353 5.72 -14.06 -6.98
N CYS A 354 5.42 -14.65 -8.14
CA CYS A 354 6.08 -15.89 -8.54
C CYS A 354 7.59 -15.72 -8.76
N ILE A 355 8.05 -14.56 -9.25
CA ILE A 355 9.49 -14.28 -9.38
C ILE A 355 10.13 -14.14 -7.99
N MET A 356 9.48 -13.42 -7.07
CA MET A 356 9.99 -13.25 -5.71
C MET A 356 9.99 -14.55 -4.91
N GLN A 357 9.03 -15.45 -5.13
CA GLN A 357 9.02 -16.78 -4.52
C GLN A 357 10.23 -17.62 -4.93
N ILE A 358 10.61 -17.59 -6.21
CA ILE A 358 11.83 -18.26 -6.69
C ILE A 358 13.06 -17.68 -5.98
N LEU A 359 13.15 -16.35 -5.88
CA LEU A 359 14.26 -15.69 -5.22
C LEU A 359 14.33 -16.02 -3.73
N HIS A 360 13.20 -15.99 -3.04
CA HIS A 360 13.10 -16.31 -1.61
C HIS A 360 13.54 -17.73 -1.32
N ALA A 361 13.12 -18.71 -2.13
CA ALA A 361 13.55 -20.08 -1.95
C ALA A 361 15.07 -20.26 -2.12
N ILE A 362 15.70 -19.51 -3.04
CA ILE A 362 17.17 -19.51 -3.20
C ILE A 362 17.86 -18.85 -2.01
N TYR A 363 17.27 -17.79 -1.46
CA TYR A 363 17.84 -16.99 -0.38
C TYR A 363 17.73 -17.69 0.99
N GLU A 364 16.61 -18.37 1.27
CA GLU A 364 16.36 -19.08 2.54
C GLU A 364 17.13 -20.39 2.67
N ALA A 365 17.74 -20.88 1.59
CA ALA A 365 18.57 -22.06 1.64
C ALA A 365 19.84 -21.81 2.48
N ASP A 366 20.17 -22.76 3.36
CA ASP A 366 21.38 -22.63 4.19
C ASP A 366 22.67 -22.87 3.39
N ASP A 367 22.62 -23.76 2.40
CA ASP A 367 23.71 -24.14 1.50
C ASP A 367 23.15 -24.78 0.21
N LEU A 368 24.04 -25.27 -0.67
CA LEU A 368 23.63 -25.95 -1.91
C LEU A 368 22.87 -27.26 -1.65
N ALA A 369 23.11 -27.96 -0.53
CA ALA A 369 22.40 -29.18 -0.20
C ALA A 369 20.97 -28.88 0.26
N GLY A 370 20.76 -27.82 1.04
CA GLY A 370 19.46 -27.29 1.42
C GLY A 370 18.67 -26.76 0.22
N LEU A 371 19.33 -26.07 -0.72
CA LEU A 371 18.69 -25.67 -1.96
C LEU A 371 18.25 -26.88 -2.80
N ASN A 372 19.11 -27.91 -2.87
CA ASN A 372 18.79 -29.15 -3.57
C ASN A 372 17.68 -29.96 -2.89
N SER A 373 17.56 -29.91 -1.56
CA SER A 373 16.46 -30.59 -0.86
C SER A 373 15.11 -29.93 -1.13
N GLN A 374 15.09 -28.59 -1.29
CA GLN A 374 13.91 -27.82 -1.70
C GLN A 374 13.59 -27.91 -3.21
N ARG A 375 14.42 -28.60 -4.01
CA ARG A 375 14.25 -28.70 -5.47
C ARG A 375 12.86 -29.14 -5.90
N VAL A 376 12.29 -30.12 -5.19
CA VAL A 376 10.96 -30.66 -5.52
C VAL A 376 9.87 -29.60 -5.35
N ASP A 377 10.02 -28.71 -4.36
CA ASP A 377 9.07 -27.64 -4.06
C ASP A 377 9.29 -26.42 -4.96
N ILE A 378 10.53 -26.15 -5.36
CA ILE A 378 10.91 -25.03 -6.21
C ILE A 378 10.58 -25.30 -7.69
N MET A 379 10.75 -26.54 -8.18
CA MET A 379 10.58 -26.86 -9.61
C MET A 379 9.19 -26.50 -10.18
N PRO A 380 8.06 -26.75 -9.49
CA PRO A 380 6.74 -26.31 -9.94
C PRO A 380 6.61 -24.79 -10.14
N LEU A 381 7.35 -23.99 -9.37
CA LEU A 381 7.36 -22.54 -9.51
C LEU A 381 7.87 -22.13 -10.89
N PHE A 382 8.91 -22.80 -11.41
CA PHE A 382 9.48 -22.50 -12.73
C PHE A 382 8.53 -22.86 -13.88
N ASP A 383 7.85 -24.00 -13.76
CA ASP A 383 7.02 -24.53 -14.86
C ASP A 383 5.63 -23.87 -14.92
N GLN A 384 5.07 -23.46 -13.77
CA GLN A 384 3.68 -23.00 -13.70
C GLN A 384 3.48 -21.60 -13.12
N GLY A 385 4.47 -21.04 -12.41
CA GLY A 385 4.31 -19.74 -11.74
C GLY A 385 4.48 -18.57 -12.72
N PRO A 386 5.71 -18.07 -12.92
CA PRO A 386 5.93 -16.87 -13.72
C PRO A 386 5.43 -16.96 -15.18
N PRO A 387 5.63 -18.07 -15.93
CA PRO A 387 5.14 -18.17 -17.31
C PRO A 387 3.63 -18.03 -17.41
N ARG A 388 2.87 -18.69 -16.54
CA ARG A 388 1.41 -18.66 -16.55
C ARG A 388 0.89 -17.26 -16.19
N ALA A 389 1.46 -16.64 -15.16
CA ALA A 389 1.08 -15.31 -14.73
C ALA A 389 1.40 -14.26 -15.82
N LEU A 390 2.57 -14.38 -16.47
CA LEU A 390 2.95 -13.52 -17.58
C LEU A 390 2.02 -13.70 -18.77
N ASP A 391 1.78 -14.93 -19.21
CA ASP A 391 0.94 -15.21 -20.37
C ASP A 391 -0.51 -14.74 -20.16
N LYS A 392 -1.04 -14.91 -18.95
CA LYS A 392 -2.37 -14.40 -18.59
C LYS A 392 -2.41 -12.87 -18.61
N SER A 393 -1.39 -12.22 -18.03
CA SER A 393 -1.26 -10.75 -18.06
C SER A 393 -1.16 -10.21 -19.49
N LEU A 394 -0.30 -10.81 -20.32
CA LEU A 394 -0.12 -10.44 -21.72
C LEU A 394 -1.40 -10.68 -22.54
N THR A 395 -2.13 -11.75 -22.28
CA THR A 395 -3.41 -12.02 -22.96
C THR A 395 -4.43 -10.93 -22.67
N LEU A 396 -4.61 -10.55 -21.41
CA LEU A 396 -5.52 -9.45 -21.03
C LEU A 396 -5.06 -8.13 -21.64
N LEU A 397 -3.76 -7.81 -21.56
CA LEU A 397 -3.21 -6.61 -22.21
C LEU A 397 -3.45 -6.61 -23.72
N ALA A 398 -3.34 -7.75 -24.40
CA ALA A 398 -3.60 -7.83 -25.84
C ALA A 398 -5.04 -7.47 -26.22
N PHE A 399 -6.02 -7.77 -25.36
CA PHE A 399 -7.42 -7.42 -25.60
C PHE A 399 -7.74 -5.95 -25.32
N PHE A 400 -7.02 -5.33 -24.39
CA PHE A 400 -7.41 -4.04 -23.84
C PHE A 400 -6.46 -2.88 -24.15
N LEU A 401 -5.26 -3.15 -24.65
CA LEU A 401 -4.34 -2.09 -25.06
C LEU A 401 -4.80 -1.45 -26.37
N VAL A 402 -4.94 -0.13 -26.34
CA VAL A 402 -5.31 0.69 -27.50
C VAL A 402 -4.13 1.61 -27.85
N PRO A 403 -3.71 1.69 -29.13
CA PRO A 403 -2.61 2.58 -29.54
C PRO A 403 -2.93 4.07 -29.28
N LYS A 404 -1.93 4.86 -28.88
CA LYS A 404 -2.05 6.32 -28.74
C LYS A 404 -1.76 7.00 -30.09
N PRO A 405 -2.75 7.64 -30.76
CA PRO A 405 -2.57 8.17 -32.12
C PRO A 405 -1.52 9.28 -32.24
N SER A 406 -1.24 10.01 -31.16
CA SER A 406 -0.40 11.22 -31.16
C SER A 406 1.11 10.97 -31.05
N GLN A 407 1.56 9.72 -30.96
CA GLN A 407 2.98 9.36 -30.84
C GLN A 407 3.54 8.58 -32.04
N LEU A 408 2.74 8.41 -33.09
CA LEU A 408 3.09 7.59 -34.25
C LEU A 408 3.16 8.46 -35.50
N ASP A 409 4.37 8.91 -35.85
CA ASP A 409 4.69 9.49 -37.17
C ASP A 409 4.75 8.42 -38.28
N LEU A 410 4.50 7.14 -37.95
CA LEU A 410 4.52 6.00 -38.86
C LEU A 410 3.17 5.26 -38.86
N PRO A 411 2.82 4.58 -39.98
CA PRO A 411 1.65 3.71 -40.02
C PRO A 411 1.76 2.64 -38.94
N LEU A 412 0.65 2.42 -38.23
CA LEU A 412 0.54 1.42 -37.18
C LEU A 412 0.90 0.02 -37.74
N PRO A 413 1.73 -0.78 -37.05
CA PRO A 413 1.98 -2.16 -37.45
C PRO A 413 0.68 -2.96 -37.50
N GLU A 414 0.63 -4.02 -38.32
CA GLU A 414 -0.53 -4.93 -38.38
C GLU A 414 -0.84 -5.56 -37.02
N ASN A 415 0.17 -5.74 -36.16
CA ASN A 415 -0.01 -6.19 -34.78
C ASN A 415 0.93 -5.44 -33.82
N PRO A 416 0.50 -4.29 -33.28
CA PRO A 416 1.30 -3.47 -32.36
C PRO A 416 1.65 -4.21 -31.06
N PHE A 417 0.73 -5.04 -30.57
CA PHE A 417 0.96 -5.82 -29.36
C PHE A 417 2.15 -6.78 -29.51
N LYS A 418 2.26 -7.43 -30.67
CA LYS A 418 3.40 -8.30 -30.98
C LYS A 418 4.71 -7.51 -30.95
N GLU A 419 4.73 -6.31 -31.51
CA GLU A 419 5.92 -5.46 -31.47
C GLU A 419 6.30 -5.05 -30.04
N TRP A 420 5.33 -4.77 -29.17
CA TRP A 420 5.61 -4.30 -27.82
C TRP A 420 6.11 -5.38 -26.85
N PHE A 421 5.58 -6.61 -26.96
CA PHE A 421 5.77 -7.65 -25.92
C PHE A 421 6.32 -8.99 -26.42
N CYS A 422 6.36 -9.28 -27.73
CA CYS A 422 6.80 -10.59 -28.21
C CYS A 422 8.28 -10.86 -27.90
N GLU A 423 9.16 -9.88 -28.14
CA GLU A 423 10.58 -9.99 -27.81
C GLU A 423 10.77 -10.17 -26.30
N PHE A 424 10.08 -9.35 -25.49
CA PHE A 424 10.13 -9.45 -24.04
C PHE A 424 9.75 -10.84 -23.53
N ARG A 425 8.63 -11.40 -24.01
CA ARG A 425 8.15 -12.73 -23.62
C ARG A 425 9.20 -13.80 -23.93
N PHE A 426 9.81 -13.74 -25.12
CA PHE A 426 10.87 -14.67 -25.51
C PHE A 426 12.10 -14.55 -24.59
N THR A 427 12.60 -13.33 -24.38
CA THR A 427 13.75 -13.08 -23.50
C THR A 427 13.48 -13.54 -22.07
N PHE A 428 12.26 -13.32 -21.55
CA PHE A 428 11.84 -13.79 -20.23
C PHE A 428 11.88 -15.32 -20.12
N SER A 429 11.27 -16.03 -21.07
CA SER A 429 11.29 -17.49 -21.09
C SER A 429 12.70 -18.06 -21.16
N THR A 430 13.58 -17.46 -21.97
CA THR A 430 15.00 -17.86 -22.05
C THR A 430 15.73 -17.63 -20.72
N ALA A 431 15.56 -16.46 -20.09
CA ALA A 431 16.20 -16.17 -18.81
C ALA A 431 15.72 -17.10 -17.68
N LEU A 432 14.43 -17.42 -17.64
CA LEU A 432 13.88 -18.37 -16.67
C LEU A 432 14.42 -19.78 -16.87
N GLN A 433 14.53 -20.24 -18.13
CA GLN A 433 15.11 -21.54 -18.46
C GLN A 433 16.60 -21.61 -18.09
N GLN A 434 17.38 -20.55 -18.37
CA GLN A 434 18.78 -20.46 -17.97
C GLN A 434 18.96 -20.48 -16.45
N LEU A 435 18.10 -19.77 -15.70
CA LEU A 435 18.10 -19.83 -14.24
C LEU A 435 17.82 -21.26 -13.76
N ARG A 436 16.80 -21.91 -14.31
CA ARG A 436 16.47 -23.31 -13.98
C ARG A 436 17.64 -24.25 -14.23
N GLU A 437 18.29 -24.14 -15.39
CA GLU A 437 19.46 -24.95 -15.73
C GLU A 437 20.58 -24.71 -14.73
N ASN A 438 20.95 -23.45 -14.48
CA ASN A 438 22.01 -23.10 -13.53
C ASN A 438 21.78 -23.61 -12.10
N LEU A 439 20.53 -23.72 -11.66
CA LEU A 439 20.18 -24.23 -10.33
C LEU A 439 20.16 -25.76 -10.25
N PHE A 440 19.90 -26.46 -11.37
CA PHE A 440 19.54 -27.88 -11.33
C PHE A 440 20.34 -28.78 -12.29
N THR A 441 21.24 -28.25 -13.10
CA THR A 441 22.28 -29.05 -13.76
C THR A 441 23.33 -29.45 -12.73
N SER A 442 23.47 -30.76 -12.56
CA SER A 442 24.36 -31.43 -11.62
C SER A 442 25.82 -30.98 -11.73
N ASP A 443 26.50 -30.95 -10.58
CA ASP A 443 27.95 -30.92 -10.37
C ASP A 443 28.72 -32.10 -11.05
N SER A 444 28.17 -32.75 -12.08
CA SER A 444 28.88 -33.81 -12.81
C SER A 444 29.93 -33.28 -13.80
N GLU A 445 30.02 -31.97 -14.04
CA GLU A 445 31.00 -31.38 -14.98
C GLU A 445 31.79 -30.19 -14.43
N ARG A 446 31.64 -29.80 -13.15
CA ARG A 446 32.59 -28.88 -12.50
C ARG A 446 33.74 -29.64 -11.86
N THR A 447 34.45 -30.43 -12.67
CA THR A 447 35.85 -30.73 -12.34
C THR A 447 36.63 -29.44 -12.51
N TYR A 448 36.95 -28.79 -11.38
CA TYR A 448 38.04 -27.81 -11.33
C TYR A 448 39.29 -28.50 -11.90
N SER A 449 39.72 -28.08 -13.10
CA SER A 449 41.07 -28.34 -13.56
C SER A 449 42.01 -27.46 -12.76
N PRO A 450 42.98 -27.99 -11.99
CA PRO A 450 43.86 -27.19 -11.15
C PRO A 450 44.89 -26.32 -11.89
N ASP A 451 44.74 -26.10 -13.21
CA ASP A 451 45.76 -25.46 -14.05
C ASP A 451 45.41 -24.06 -14.57
N GLU A 452 44.31 -23.44 -14.13
CA GLU A 452 44.00 -22.03 -14.44
C GLU A 452 44.04 -21.13 -13.18
N MET A 453 45.15 -21.22 -12.43
CA MET A 453 45.59 -20.13 -11.55
C MET A 453 47.09 -19.89 -11.75
N PHE A 454 47.42 -19.11 -12.78
CA PHE A 454 48.56 -18.19 -12.80
C PHE A 454 48.21 -16.94 -13.61
#